data_AF-A0A1J1IGT3-F1
#
_entry.id   AF-A0A1J1IGT3-F1
#
_cell.length_a   1.000
_cell.length_b   1.000
_cell.length_c   1.000
_cell.angle_alpha   90.00
_cell.angle_beta   90.00
_cell.angle_gamma   90.00
#
_symmetry.space_group_name_H-M   'P 1'
#
loop_
_entity.id
_entity.type
_entity.pdbx_description
1 polymer ?
#
loop_
_entity_poly.entity_id
_entity_poly.type
_entity_poly.pdbx_seq_one_letter_code
_entity_poly.pdbx_strand_id
1 'polypeptide(L)'
;MSDEEEDYMSDAFLAKLQDVTPSLINNSAVKRRNEIETKKKEQQGKHRYKPVREMQNEKLKEGLNKAITSDNKGFAMLSKMGFKPGTSLGKSSQATAITEPIKINLNTDGRMGLGTQTAVKEHRERQLSNLKRKMDAADLTPEEYRKQMREAADKKQIVWDLHKLQKTCRILDLEKNVKFPIHPWFWPKDFSKKDDSSEEDEEEINNKEKELTDSERLEMLRKFLRASYFYCEYCGHQYKDGTDFMNGCPGPSKDDH
;
A
#
# COMPACT_ATOMS: atom_id res chain seq x y z
N MET A 1 2.92 29.94 38.74
CA MET A 1 3.43 30.93 37.78
C MET A 1 4.70 30.33 37.22
N SER A 2 4.61 29.79 36.01
CA SER A 2 5.75 29.22 35.29
C SER A 2 6.14 30.31 34.30
N ASP A 3 7.22 31.02 34.61
CA ASP A 3 7.77 32.07 33.78
C ASP A 3 8.06 31.52 32.37
N GLU A 4 7.79 32.39 31.40
CA GLU A 4 7.96 32.25 29.97
C GLU A 4 9.46 32.21 29.61
N GLU A 5 10.15 31.12 29.96
CA GLU A 5 11.51 30.89 29.47
C GLU A 5 11.41 30.51 27.98
N GLU A 6 11.64 31.50 27.10
CA GLU A 6 11.75 31.32 25.66
C GLU A 6 12.72 30.16 25.37
N ASP A 7 12.20 29.06 24.80
CA ASP A 7 12.94 27.83 24.48
C ASP A 7 14.24 28.19 23.76
N TYR A 8 15.38 27.83 24.36
CA TYR A 8 16.74 28.17 23.92
C TYR A 8 17.04 27.71 22.49
N MET A 9 16.21 26.82 21.91
CA MET A 9 16.31 26.38 20.51
C MET A 9 15.20 26.91 19.60
N SER A 10 14.39 27.86 20.06
CA SER A 10 13.32 28.47 19.27
C SER A 10 13.86 29.47 18.23
N ASP A 11 13.15 29.54 17.10
CA ASP A 11 13.47 30.40 15.95
C ASP A 11 13.39 31.91 16.30
N ALA A 12 12.81 32.25 17.46
CA ALA A 12 12.76 33.60 18.00
C ALA A 12 14.16 34.17 18.29
N PHE A 13 15.13 33.33 18.64
CA PHE A 13 16.52 33.74 18.83
C PHE A 13 17.26 33.94 17.51
N LEU A 14 16.98 33.11 16.51
CA LEU A 14 17.57 33.25 15.17
C LEU A 14 17.06 34.51 14.45
N ALA A 15 15.78 34.85 14.62
CA ALA A 15 15.21 36.08 14.08
C ALA A 15 15.75 37.37 14.74
N LYS A 16 16.27 37.28 15.98
CA LYS A 16 16.90 38.41 16.71
C LYS A 16 18.35 38.63 16.28
N LEU A 17 19.00 37.67 15.62
CA LEU A 17 20.37 37.82 15.10
C LEU A 17 20.35 38.62 13.80
N GLN A 18 21.28 39.57 13.65
CA GLN A 18 21.52 40.19 12.36
C GLN A 18 22.10 39.14 11.42
N ASP A 19 21.45 38.94 10.27
CA ASP A 19 21.89 38.02 9.23
C ASP A 19 23.14 38.59 8.52
N VAL A 20 24.27 38.53 9.21
CA VAL A 20 25.57 38.92 8.69
C VAL A 20 26.20 37.65 8.14
N THR A 21 25.98 37.39 6.85
CA THR A 21 26.69 36.34 6.12
C THR A 21 27.98 36.95 5.56
N PRO A 22 29.14 36.79 6.22
CA PRO A 22 30.35 37.57 5.92
C PRO A 22 31.04 37.19 4.60
N SER A 23 30.49 36.25 3.82
CA SER A 23 31.13 35.71 2.61
C SER A 23 30.34 35.91 1.32
N LEU A 24 29.12 36.47 1.36
CA LEU A 24 28.44 36.93 0.16
C LEU A 24 28.80 38.40 -0.04
N ILE A 25 29.75 38.65 -0.95
CA ILE A 25 29.99 39.98 -1.49
C ILE A 25 28.63 40.49 -1.98
N ASN A 26 28.06 41.44 -1.24
CA ASN A 26 26.82 42.14 -1.57
C ASN A 26 27.07 43.03 -2.79
N ASN A 27 27.28 42.39 -3.94
CA ASN A 27 27.40 43.08 -5.20
C ASN A 27 26.02 43.66 -5.51
N SER A 28 25.89 44.97 -5.38
CA SER A 28 24.62 45.68 -5.62
C SER A 28 24.06 45.35 -7.01
N ALA A 29 24.92 45.00 -7.98
CA ALA A 29 24.52 44.52 -9.28
C ALA A 29 23.81 43.15 -9.24
N VAL A 30 24.25 42.22 -8.39
CA VAL A 30 23.63 40.89 -8.22
C VAL A 30 22.30 41.00 -7.48
N LYS A 31 22.25 41.80 -6.40
CA LYS A 31 20.99 42.08 -5.69
C LYS A 31 19.96 42.72 -6.61
N ARG A 32 20.36 43.73 -7.39
CA ARG A 32 19.51 44.37 -8.40
C ARG A 32 19.07 43.39 -9.50
N ARG A 33 19.94 42.49 -9.97
CA ARG A 33 19.57 41.45 -10.96
C ARG A 33 18.51 40.50 -10.38
N ASN A 34 18.71 40.03 -9.16
CA ASN A 34 17.74 39.16 -8.48
C ASN A 34 16.40 39.85 -8.26
N GLU A 35 16.39 41.11 -7.82
CA GLU A 35 15.15 41.90 -7.68
C GLU A 35 14.45 42.17 -9.02
N ILE A 36 15.21 42.39 -10.10
CA ILE A 36 14.65 42.53 -11.45
C ILE A 36 14.07 41.19 -11.91
N GLU A 37 14.74 40.07 -11.63
CA GLU A 37 14.26 38.72 -11.98
C GLU A 37 13.02 38.32 -11.18
N THR A 38 12.94 38.62 -9.88
CA THR A 38 11.74 38.37 -9.07
C THR A 38 10.58 39.22 -9.56
N LYS A 39 10.78 40.53 -9.79
CA LYS A 39 9.75 41.40 -10.38
C LYS A 39 9.32 40.96 -11.78
N LYS A 40 10.24 40.49 -12.63
CA LYS A 40 9.91 39.89 -13.93
C LYS A 40 9.10 38.61 -13.78
N LYS A 41 9.46 37.71 -12.85
CA LYS A 41 8.70 36.47 -12.58
C LYS A 41 7.31 36.77 -12.05
N GLU A 42 7.17 37.73 -11.13
CA GLU A 42 5.87 38.16 -10.60
C GLU A 42 5.00 38.80 -11.69
N GLN A 43 5.57 39.63 -12.57
CA GLN A 43 4.85 40.23 -13.70
C GLN A 43 4.48 39.18 -14.76
N GLN A 44 5.36 38.23 -15.06
CA GLN A 44 5.07 37.10 -15.96
C GLN A 44 3.96 36.19 -15.41
N GLY A 45 3.91 36.00 -14.09
CA GLY A 45 2.82 35.26 -13.42
C GLY A 45 1.47 35.98 -13.51
N LYS A 46 1.47 37.32 -13.41
CA LYS A 46 0.25 38.15 -13.49
C LYS A 46 -0.31 38.28 -14.92
N HIS A 47 0.55 38.24 -15.94
CA HIS A 47 0.18 38.39 -17.35
C HIS A 47 0.12 37.08 -18.15
N ARG A 48 0.12 35.93 -17.47
CA ARG A 48 -0.12 34.65 -18.15
C ARG A 48 -1.61 34.54 -18.47
N TYR A 49 -1.99 34.92 -19.68
CA TYR A 49 -3.29 34.56 -20.22
C TYR A 49 -3.41 33.04 -20.17
N LYS A 50 -4.47 32.53 -19.54
CA LYS A 50 -4.77 31.10 -19.56
C LYS A 50 -4.88 30.66 -21.03
N PRO A 51 -4.33 29.50 -21.40
CA PRO A 51 -4.44 29.00 -22.76
C PRO A 51 -5.91 28.89 -23.16
N VAL A 52 -6.22 29.21 -24.43
CA VAL A 52 -7.59 29.25 -24.97
C VAL A 52 -8.36 27.95 -24.67
N ARG A 53 -7.68 26.81 -24.69
CA ARG A 53 -8.25 25.49 -24.39
C ARG A 53 -8.75 25.37 -22.94
N GLU A 54 -8.02 25.90 -21.97
CA GLU A 54 -8.45 25.89 -20.56
C GLU A 54 -9.65 26.81 -20.36
N MET A 55 -9.61 28.01 -20.94
CA MET A 55 -10.72 28.97 -20.91
C MET A 55 -12.00 28.40 -21.53
N GLN A 56 -11.89 27.69 -22.66
CA GLN A 56 -13.03 27.02 -23.29
C GLN A 56 -13.58 25.88 -22.43
N ASN A 57 -12.72 25.08 -21.81
CA ASN A 57 -13.14 24.01 -20.90
C ASN A 57 -13.82 24.54 -19.64
N GLU A 58 -13.32 25.64 -19.07
CA GLU A 58 -13.94 26.33 -17.94
C GLU A 58 -15.36 26.81 -18.31
N LYS A 59 -15.50 27.52 -19.44
CA LYS A 59 -16.82 27.98 -19.94
C LYS A 59 -17.78 26.82 -20.23
N LEU A 60 -17.28 25.71 -20.78
CA LEU A 60 -18.09 24.50 -21.02
C LEU A 60 -18.56 23.92 -19.69
N LYS A 61 -17.66 23.73 -18.70
CA LYS A 61 -18.01 23.22 -17.37
C LYS A 61 -19.02 24.12 -16.67
N GLU A 62 -18.85 25.43 -16.74
CA GLU A 62 -19.82 26.40 -16.22
C GLU A 62 -21.19 26.29 -16.92
N GLY A 63 -21.20 26.12 -18.24
CA GLY A 63 -22.43 25.92 -19.00
C GLY A 63 -23.13 24.60 -18.68
N LEU A 64 -22.36 23.53 -18.50
CA LEU A 64 -22.89 22.21 -18.13
C LEU A 64 -23.44 22.17 -16.71
N ASN A 65 -22.86 22.96 -15.79
CA ASN A 65 -23.32 23.07 -14.41
C ASN A 65 -24.53 24.02 -14.26
N LYS A 66 -24.79 24.91 -15.21
CA LYS A 66 -25.94 25.82 -15.18
C LYS A 66 -27.18 25.10 -15.71
N ALA A 67 -28.22 25.03 -14.90
CA ALA A 67 -29.51 24.49 -15.31
C ALA A 67 -30.11 25.30 -16.47
N ILE A 68 -30.84 24.62 -17.36
CA ILE A 68 -31.52 25.27 -18.49
C ILE A 68 -32.59 26.22 -17.93
N THR A 69 -32.56 27.48 -18.36
CA THR A 69 -33.53 28.50 -17.94
C THR A 69 -34.89 28.30 -18.59
N SER A 70 -35.95 28.86 -17.98
CA SER A 70 -37.32 28.83 -18.51
C SER A 70 -37.47 29.46 -19.90
N ASP A 71 -36.57 30.37 -20.25
CA ASP A 71 -36.55 31.09 -21.52
C ASP A 71 -36.10 30.20 -22.68
N ASN A 72 -35.46 29.05 -22.39
CA ASN A 72 -35.12 28.09 -23.41
C ASN A 72 -36.39 27.42 -23.93
N LYS A 73 -36.63 27.54 -25.24
CA LYS A 73 -37.75 26.90 -25.96
C LYS A 73 -37.88 25.41 -25.67
N GLY A 74 -36.75 24.71 -25.47
CA GLY A 74 -36.73 23.29 -25.11
C GLY A 74 -37.35 23.01 -23.73
N PHE A 75 -37.02 23.83 -22.73
CA PHE A 75 -37.62 23.71 -21.40
C PHE A 75 -39.12 24.05 -21.42
N ALA A 76 -39.51 25.07 -22.18
CA ALA A 76 -40.92 25.43 -22.37
C ALA A 76 -41.75 24.33 -23.10
N MET A 77 -41.11 23.55 -23.97
CA MET A 77 -41.76 22.38 -24.59
C MET A 77 -41.89 21.22 -23.60
N LEU A 78 -40.83 20.94 -22.84
CA LEU A 78 -40.84 19.88 -21.81
C LEU A 78 -41.89 20.14 -20.73
N SER A 79 -42.00 21.38 -20.24
CA SER A 79 -42.99 21.75 -19.23
C SER A 79 -44.42 21.56 -19.73
N LYS A 80 -44.71 21.89 -21.00
CA LYS A 80 -46.01 21.64 -21.64
C LYS A 80 -46.31 20.15 -21.80
N MET A 81 -45.29 19.30 -21.90
CA MET A 81 -45.43 17.84 -21.95
C MET A 81 -45.50 17.19 -20.55
N GLY A 82 -45.58 18.00 -19.48
CA GLY A 82 -45.77 17.51 -18.11
C GLY A 82 -44.49 17.30 -17.31
N PHE A 83 -43.32 17.71 -17.82
CA PHE A 83 -42.07 17.67 -17.07
C PHE A 83 -42.07 18.71 -15.92
N LYS A 84 -41.77 18.26 -14.70
CA LYS A 84 -41.54 19.12 -13.53
C LYS A 84 -40.06 19.07 -13.14
N PRO A 85 -39.42 20.22 -12.83
CA PRO A 85 -38.02 20.22 -12.42
C PRO A 85 -37.83 19.32 -11.19
N GLY A 86 -36.88 18.38 -11.26
CA GLY A 86 -36.63 17.38 -10.21
C GLY A 86 -37.35 16.03 -10.38
N THR A 87 -38.19 15.88 -11.41
CA THR A 87 -38.81 14.59 -11.75
C THR A 87 -38.05 13.89 -12.88
N SER A 88 -37.90 12.57 -12.78
CA SER A 88 -37.35 11.76 -13.87
C SER A 88 -38.40 11.53 -14.96
N LEU A 89 -37.95 11.41 -16.22
CA LEU A 89 -38.81 11.15 -17.36
C LEU A 89 -39.10 9.65 -17.48
N GLY A 90 -40.36 9.28 -17.78
CA GLY A 90 -40.79 7.89 -17.98
C GLY A 90 -42.08 7.53 -17.23
N LYS A 91 -42.56 6.29 -17.37
CA LYS A 91 -43.68 5.79 -16.56
C LYS A 91 -43.25 5.77 -15.09
N SER A 92 -44.07 6.39 -14.22
CA SER A 92 -43.81 6.51 -12.79
C SER A 92 -43.30 5.20 -12.20
N SER A 93 -42.16 5.29 -11.50
CA SER A 93 -41.64 4.26 -10.59
C SER A 93 -40.67 3.21 -11.15
N GLN A 94 -39.91 3.50 -12.21
CA GLN A 94 -38.64 2.79 -12.38
C GLN A 94 -37.56 3.47 -11.53
N ALA A 95 -37.12 2.79 -10.47
CA ALA A 95 -36.02 3.22 -9.59
C ALA A 95 -34.68 3.46 -10.34
N THR A 96 -34.62 3.10 -11.62
CA THR A 96 -33.48 3.27 -12.52
C THR A 96 -33.50 4.55 -13.35
N ALA A 97 -34.56 5.37 -13.24
CA ALA A 97 -34.69 6.59 -14.03
C ALA A 97 -33.78 7.70 -13.48
N ILE A 98 -32.81 8.13 -14.30
CA ILE A 98 -31.83 9.18 -13.93
C ILE A 98 -32.46 10.57 -13.96
N THR A 99 -32.17 11.36 -12.92
CA THR A 99 -32.52 12.78 -12.81
C THR A 99 -31.41 13.69 -13.35
N GLU A 100 -30.17 13.20 -13.32
CA GLU A 100 -28.99 13.90 -13.80
C GLU A 100 -28.48 13.30 -15.12
N PRO A 101 -27.95 14.13 -16.03
CA PRO A 101 -27.36 13.65 -17.27
C PRO A 101 -26.13 12.77 -16.99
N ILE A 102 -25.93 11.74 -17.83
CA ILE A 102 -24.78 10.84 -17.74
C ILE A 102 -23.49 11.64 -17.95
N LYS A 103 -22.56 11.52 -17.00
CA LYS A 103 -21.26 12.19 -17.08
C LYS A 103 -20.43 11.60 -18.20
N ILE A 104 -20.09 12.42 -19.19
CA ILE A 104 -19.15 12.05 -20.25
C ILE A 104 -17.74 12.38 -19.78
N ASN A 105 -16.94 11.36 -19.49
CA ASN A 105 -15.53 11.52 -19.17
C ASN A 105 -14.74 11.75 -20.47
N LEU A 106 -14.55 13.02 -20.82
CA LEU A 106 -13.67 13.39 -21.93
C LEU A 106 -12.22 13.27 -21.45
N ASN A 107 -11.46 12.36 -22.05
CA ASN A 107 -10.02 12.21 -21.78
C ASN A 107 -9.28 13.42 -22.38
N THR A 108 -9.25 14.53 -21.65
CA THR A 108 -8.60 15.77 -22.06
C THR A 108 -7.07 15.73 -21.96
N ASP A 109 -6.53 14.71 -21.29
CA ASP A 109 -5.14 14.64 -20.82
C ASP A 109 -4.16 14.06 -21.86
N GLY A 110 -4.59 13.89 -23.11
CA GLY A 110 -3.74 13.53 -24.24
C GLY A 110 -3.93 12.10 -24.73
N ARG A 111 -3.02 11.65 -25.61
CA ARG A 111 -3.01 10.31 -26.24
C ARG A 111 -2.59 9.20 -25.26
N MET A 112 -3.08 9.24 -24.02
CA MET A 112 -2.88 8.14 -23.09
C MET A 112 -3.83 7.01 -23.43
N GLY A 113 -3.33 5.78 -23.39
CA GLY A 113 -4.15 4.58 -23.59
C GLY A 113 -5.21 4.44 -22.49
N LEU A 114 -6.32 3.82 -22.83
CA LEU A 114 -7.37 3.47 -21.86
C LEU A 114 -6.75 2.62 -20.72
N GLY A 115 -6.96 2.98 -19.46
CA GLY A 115 -6.37 2.30 -18.29
C GLY A 115 -4.99 2.80 -17.85
N THR A 116 -4.34 3.72 -18.58
CA THR A 116 -3.02 4.26 -18.16
C THR A 116 -3.13 5.09 -16.87
N GLN A 117 -4.27 5.77 -16.65
CA GLN A 117 -4.45 6.64 -15.49
C GLN A 117 -4.45 5.89 -14.15
N THR A 118 -4.98 4.67 -14.10
CA THR A 118 -4.99 3.85 -12.87
C THR A 118 -3.58 3.40 -12.53
N ALA A 119 -2.81 2.91 -13.52
CA ALA A 119 -1.42 2.51 -13.33
C ALA A 119 -0.53 3.69 -12.89
N VAL A 120 -0.72 4.88 -13.47
CA VAL A 120 0.02 6.10 -13.06
C VAL A 120 -0.34 6.52 -11.64
N LYS A 121 -1.62 6.43 -11.26
CA LYS A 121 -2.08 6.74 -9.90
C LYS A 121 -1.49 5.78 -8.88
N GLU A 122 -1.56 4.48 -9.12
CA GLU A 122 -0.99 3.44 -8.27
C GLU A 122 0.52 3.62 -8.13
N HIS A 123 1.22 3.90 -9.24
CA HIS A 123 2.65 4.16 -9.19
C HIS A 123 3.00 5.39 -8.34
N ARG A 124 2.22 6.47 -8.46
CA ARG A 124 2.40 7.67 -7.63
C ARG A 124 2.13 7.39 -6.15
N GLU A 125 1.08 6.65 -5.82
CA GLU A 125 0.76 6.24 -4.44
C GLU A 125 1.86 5.35 -3.85
N ARG A 126 2.42 4.44 -4.64
CA ARG A 126 3.59 3.63 -4.25
C ARG A 126 4.82 4.49 -3.98
N GLN A 127 5.07 5.52 -4.79
CA GLN A 127 6.18 6.45 -4.54
C GLN A 127 5.97 7.24 -3.24
N LEU A 128 4.77 7.77 -3.01
CA LEU A 128 4.44 8.52 -1.78
C LEU A 128 4.55 7.66 -0.53
N SER A 129 4.06 6.42 -0.56
CA SER A 129 4.19 5.49 0.57
C SER A 129 5.64 5.11 0.86
N ASN A 130 6.47 4.91 -0.19
CA ASN A 130 7.90 4.68 -0.03
C ASN A 130 8.62 5.90 0.56
N LEU A 131 8.26 7.12 0.13
CA LEU A 131 8.82 8.35 0.70
C LEU A 131 8.46 8.49 2.18
N LYS A 132 7.20 8.26 2.54
CA LYS A 132 6.74 8.28 3.93
C LYS A 132 7.51 7.29 4.79
N ARG A 133 7.67 6.04 4.33
CA ARG A 133 8.49 5.02 5.02
C ARG A 133 9.94 5.45 5.23
N LYS A 134 10.52 6.18 4.26
CA LYS A 134 11.89 6.70 4.40
C LYS A 134 11.99 7.84 5.41
N MET A 135 10.96 8.70 5.50
CA MET A 135 10.90 9.75 6.51
C MET A 135 10.71 9.15 7.90
N ASP A 136 9.75 8.24 8.06
CA ASP A 136 9.52 7.53 9.32
C ASP A 136 10.81 6.80 9.77
N ALA A 137 11.55 6.18 8.83
CA ALA A 137 12.83 5.54 9.07
C ALA A 137 13.98 6.51 9.42
N ALA A 138 13.89 7.78 9.05
CA ALA A 138 14.87 8.80 9.41
C ALA A 138 14.69 9.30 10.85
N ASP A 139 13.45 9.25 11.36
CA ASP A 139 13.10 9.65 12.73
C ASP A 139 13.34 8.52 13.76
N LEU A 140 13.71 7.31 13.30
CA LEU A 140 13.96 6.14 14.13
C LEU A 140 15.34 6.17 14.78
N THR A 141 15.42 5.85 16.07
CA THR A 141 16.70 5.75 16.77
C THR A 141 17.55 4.60 16.18
N PRO A 142 18.90 4.71 16.21
CA PRO A 142 19.77 3.64 15.69
C PRO A 142 19.54 2.26 16.35
N GLU A 143 19.12 2.23 17.62
CA GLU A 143 18.84 0.98 18.34
C GLU A 143 17.54 0.32 17.88
N GLU A 144 16.48 1.10 17.70
CA GLU A 144 15.19 0.62 17.18
C GLU A 144 15.33 0.10 15.75
N TYR A 145 16.10 0.80 14.90
CA TYR A 145 16.39 0.33 13.55
C TYR A 145 17.06 -1.05 13.54
N ARG A 146 18.07 -1.26 14.40
CA ARG A 146 18.72 -2.58 14.54
C ARG A 146 17.74 -3.65 15.04
N LYS A 147 16.86 -3.31 15.97
CA LYS A 147 15.82 -4.23 16.47
C LYS A 147 14.84 -4.62 15.36
N GLN A 148 14.32 -3.66 14.61
CA GLN A 148 13.43 -3.93 13.47
C GLN A 148 14.10 -4.79 12.40
N MET A 149 15.39 -4.55 12.12
CA MET A 149 16.14 -5.36 11.16
C MET A 149 16.33 -6.80 11.64
N ARG A 150 16.59 -7.02 12.95
CA ARG A 150 16.64 -8.36 13.54
C ARG A 150 15.28 -9.06 13.44
N GLU A 151 14.21 -8.41 13.89
CA GLU A 151 12.85 -8.98 13.82
C GLU A 151 12.41 -9.31 12.39
N ALA A 152 12.78 -8.47 11.42
CA ALA A 152 12.49 -8.73 10.01
C ALA A 152 13.30 -9.90 9.44
N ALA A 153 14.55 -10.05 9.87
CA ALA A 153 15.38 -11.20 9.52
C ALA A 153 14.85 -12.49 10.17
N ASP A 154 14.47 -12.45 11.44
CA ASP A 154 13.92 -13.57 12.19
C ASP A 154 12.61 -14.07 11.57
N LYS A 155 11.70 -13.15 11.19
CA LYS A 155 10.46 -13.50 10.48
C LYS A 155 10.75 -14.17 9.13
N LYS A 156 11.71 -13.67 8.37
CA LYS A 156 12.11 -14.30 7.10
C LYS A 156 12.71 -15.69 7.32
N GLN A 157 13.51 -15.85 8.38
CA GLN A 157 14.11 -17.13 8.74
C GLN A 157 13.03 -18.15 9.10
N ILE A 158 12.03 -17.77 9.91
CA ILE A 158 10.88 -18.63 10.27
C ILE A 158 10.15 -19.12 9.00
N VAL A 159 9.86 -18.22 8.06
CA VAL A 159 9.19 -18.58 6.80
C VAL A 159 10.05 -19.53 5.96
N TRP A 160 11.36 -19.29 5.90
CA TRP A 160 12.28 -20.13 5.16
C TRP A 160 12.43 -21.53 5.78
N ASP A 161 12.62 -21.61 7.09
CA ASP A 161 12.68 -22.85 7.87
C ASP A 161 11.37 -23.64 7.69
N LEU A 162 10.21 -22.96 7.78
CA LEU A 162 8.90 -23.58 7.62
C LEU A 162 8.77 -24.23 6.25
N HIS A 163 9.10 -23.51 5.19
CA HIS A 163 9.03 -24.03 3.83
C HIS A 163 10.03 -25.18 3.60
N LYS A 164 11.22 -25.11 4.20
CA LYS A 164 12.21 -26.20 4.17
C LYS A 164 11.63 -27.46 4.83
N LEU A 165 11.03 -27.32 6.02
CA LEU A 165 10.42 -28.44 6.74
C LEU A 165 9.18 -29.00 6.04
N GLN A 166 8.36 -28.16 5.40
CA GLN A 166 7.21 -28.65 4.61
C GLN A 166 7.68 -29.55 3.47
N LYS A 167 8.79 -29.20 2.81
CA LYS A 167 9.41 -30.04 1.78
C LYS A 167 9.95 -31.34 2.35
N THR A 168 10.66 -31.31 3.47
CA THR A 168 11.19 -32.53 4.08
C THR A 168 10.07 -33.43 4.58
N CYS A 169 9.02 -32.88 5.19
CA CYS A 169 7.83 -33.60 5.63
C CYS A 169 7.22 -34.38 4.47
N ARG A 170 6.99 -33.71 3.33
CA ARG A 170 6.44 -34.36 2.16
C ARG A 170 7.33 -35.49 1.64
N ILE A 171 8.66 -35.30 1.59
CA ILE A 171 9.58 -36.35 1.13
C ILE A 171 9.46 -37.58 2.03
N LEU A 172 9.51 -37.37 3.35
CA LEU A 172 9.42 -38.43 4.36
C LEU A 172 8.03 -39.12 4.36
N ASP A 173 6.96 -38.35 4.16
CA ASP A 173 5.60 -38.87 4.00
C ASP A 173 5.50 -39.77 2.76
N LEU A 174 6.05 -39.34 1.61
CA LEU A 174 6.06 -40.13 0.38
C LEU A 174 6.88 -41.42 0.53
N GLU A 175 8.03 -41.37 1.21
CA GLU A 175 8.83 -42.57 1.51
C GLU A 175 8.05 -43.59 2.35
N LYS A 176 7.19 -43.13 3.27
CA LYS A 176 6.27 -43.98 4.04
C LYS A 176 4.94 -44.26 3.35
N ASN A 177 4.79 -43.93 2.06
CA ASN A 177 3.56 -44.10 1.27
C ASN A 177 2.33 -43.33 1.80
N VAL A 178 2.53 -42.25 2.55
CA VAL A 178 1.47 -41.34 2.98
C VAL A 178 1.11 -40.42 1.81
N LYS A 179 -0.13 -40.53 1.34
CA LYS A 179 -0.62 -39.77 0.17
C LYS A 179 -1.18 -38.39 0.52
N PHE A 180 -1.61 -38.20 1.77
CA PHE A 180 -2.28 -36.97 2.22
C PHE A 180 -1.64 -36.46 3.51
N PRO A 181 -1.40 -35.14 3.63
CA PRO A 181 -0.87 -34.56 4.85
C PRO A 181 -1.92 -34.55 5.97
N ILE A 182 -1.48 -34.65 7.22
CA ILE A 182 -2.35 -34.58 8.40
C ILE A 182 -3.04 -33.22 8.51
N HIS A 183 -2.30 -32.14 8.22
CA HIS A 183 -2.83 -30.79 8.06
C HIS A 183 -2.52 -30.26 6.66
N PRO A 184 -3.45 -29.55 5.99
CA PRO A 184 -3.25 -29.05 4.62
C PRO A 184 -1.95 -28.24 4.42
N TRP A 185 -1.56 -27.46 5.43
CA TRP A 185 -0.36 -26.62 5.40
C TRP A 185 0.94 -27.37 5.75
N PHE A 186 0.92 -28.65 6.13
CA PHE A 186 2.16 -29.42 6.36
C PHE A 186 2.96 -29.61 5.07
N TRP A 187 2.30 -29.56 3.92
CA TRP A 187 2.94 -29.61 2.62
C TRP A 187 2.96 -28.23 1.96
N PRO A 188 3.91 -27.95 1.05
CA PRO A 188 3.91 -26.68 0.33
C PRO A 188 2.65 -26.53 -0.52
N LYS A 189 2.06 -25.32 -0.50
CA LYS A 189 0.79 -24.99 -1.21
C LYS A 189 0.82 -25.31 -2.70
N ASP A 190 2.01 -25.25 -3.33
CA ASP A 190 2.22 -25.62 -4.73
C ASP A 190 1.75 -27.04 -5.08
N PHE A 191 1.63 -27.92 -4.08
CA PHE A 191 1.25 -29.31 -4.25
C PHE A 191 -0.16 -29.65 -3.74
N SER A 192 -0.86 -28.71 -3.10
CA SER A 192 -2.23 -28.89 -2.59
C SER A 192 -3.32 -28.60 -3.63
N LYS A 193 -2.97 -28.04 -4.79
CA LYS A 193 -3.91 -27.52 -5.80
C LYS A 193 -4.60 -28.56 -6.70
N LYS A 194 -4.62 -29.85 -6.34
CA LYS A 194 -4.98 -30.91 -7.29
C LYS A 194 -6.23 -31.75 -7.05
N ASP A 195 -7.01 -31.52 -6.00
CA ASP A 195 -8.28 -32.24 -5.86
C ASP A 195 -9.42 -31.28 -5.47
N ASP A 196 -10.57 -31.47 -6.13
CA ASP A 196 -11.88 -30.80 -5.95
C ASP A 196 -12.20 -30.46 -4.48
N SER A 197 -11.87 -29.26 -4.04
CA SER A 197 -12.39 -28.70 -2.78
C SER A 197 -13.32 -27.55 -3.14
N SER A 198 -14.58 -27.63 -2.67
CA SER A 198 -15.59 -26.58 -2.84
C SER A 198 -15.08 -25.24 -2.31
N GLU A 199 -15.48 -24.14 -2.95
CA GLU A 199 -15.08 -22.76 -2.58
C GLU A 199 -15.41 -22.43 -1.11
N GLU A 200 -16.45 -23.07 -0.55
CA GLU A 200 -16.86 -22.93 0.86
C GLU A 200 -15.87 -23.58 1.85
N ASP A 201 -15.25 -24.71 1.49
CA ASP A 201 -14.27 -25.41 2.32
C ASP A 201 -12.90 -24.72 2.29
N GLU A 202 -12.53 -24.12 1.14
CA GLU A 202 -11.32 -23.31 1.03
C GLU A 202 -11.37 -22.07 1.94
N GLU A 203 -12.52 -21.42 2.08
CA GLU A 203 -12.69 -20.24 2.94
C GLU A 203 -12.58 -20.56 4.44
N GLU A 204 -13.13 -21.69 4.89
CA GLU A 204 -13.05 -22.12 6.28
C GLU A 204 -11.61 -22.54 6.67
N ILE A 205 -10.91 -23.25 5.77
CA ILE A 205 -9.49 -23.59 5.93
C ILE A 205 -8.63 -22.33 5.90
N ASN A 206 -8.91 -21.36 5.01
CA ASN A 206 -8.21 -20.08 4.98
C ASN A 206 -8.39 -19.29 6.29
N ASN A 207 -9.58 -19.34 6.89
CA ASN A 207 -9.86 -18.63 8.14
C ASN A 207 -9.14 -19.26 9.34
N LYS A 208 -9.13 -20.59 9.46
CA LYS A 208 -8.34 -21.30 10.49
C LYS A 208 -6.83 -21.19 10.24
N GLU A 209 -6.39 -21.16 8.99
CA GLU A 209 -5.00 -20.86 8.65
C GLU A 209 -4.63 -19.44 9.10
N LYS A 210 -5.45 -18.41 8.85
CA LYS A 210 -5.16 -17.02 9.23
C LYS A 210 -4.99 -16.80 10.74
N GLU A 211 -5.54 -17.66 11.59
CA GLU A 211 -5.42 -17.54 13.05
C GLU A 211 -4.04 -17.99 13.57
N LEU A 212 -3.33 -18.85 12.85
CA LEU A 212 -2.08 -19.45 13.31
C LEU A 212 -0.87 -18.73 12.73
N THR A 213 0.06 -18.31 13.59
CA THR A 213 1.31 -17.64 13.18
C THR A 213 2.29 -18.61 12.52
N ASP A 214 3.16 -18.10 11.65
CA ASP A 214 4.19 -18.92 10.99
C ASP A 214 5.16 -19.58 11.98
N SER A 215 5.39 -18.94 13.13
CA SER A 215 6.16 -19.50 14.25
C SER A 215 5.50 -20.74 14.85
N GLU A 216 4.20 -20.71 15.11
CA GLU A 216 3.48 -21.83 15.71
C GLU A 216 3.38 -23.00 14.72
N ARG A 217 3.17 -22.69 13.43
CA ARG A 217 3.23 -23.68 12.35
C ARG A 217 4.57 -24.40 12.32
N LEU A 218 5.66 -23.64 12.39
CA LEU A 218 7.01 -24.17 12.38
C LEU A 218 7.26 -25.10 13.58
N GLU A 219 6.85 -24.69 14.77
CA GLU A 219 6.98 -25.53 15.97
C GLU A 219 6.17 -26.83 15.90
N MET A 220 4.92 -26.76 15.42
CA MET A 220 4.10 -27.96 15.25
C MET A 220 4.71 -28.93 14.25
N LEU A 221 5.22 -28.42 13.13
CA LEU A 221 5.86 -29.25 12.11
C LEU A 221 7.17 -29.87 12.62
N ARG A 222 7.97 -29.11 13.38
CA ARG A 222 9.17 -29.63 14.08
C ARG A 222 8.82 -30.76 15.03
N LYS A 223 7.81 -30.56 15.89
CA LYS A 223 7.35 -31.58 16.85
C LYS A 223 6.87 -32.83 16.12
N PHE A 224 6.10 -32.67 15.05
CA PHE A 224 5.65 -33.77 14.22
C PHE A 224 6.82 -34.56 13.62
N LEU A 225 7.74 -33.90 12.92
CA LEU A 225 8.91 -34.56 12.29
C LEU A 225 9.79 -35.32 13.29
N ARG A 226 9.96 -34.77 14.50
CA ARG A 226 10.72 -35.44 15.57
C ARG A 226 9.99 -36.67 16.12
N ALA A 227 8.67 -36.60 16.28
CA ALA A 227 7.87 -37.68 16.85
C ALA A 227 7.58 -38.83 15.88
N SER A 228 7.28 -38.53 14.61
CA SER A 228 6.87 -39.53 13.62
C SER A 228 8.02 -40.04 12.74
N TYR A 229 9.01 -39.19 12.46
CA TYR A 229 10.11 -39.51 11.56
C TYR A 229 11.47 -39.55 12.23
N PHE A 230 11.58 -39.19 13.51
CA PHE A 230 12.86 -39.02 14.20
C PHE A 230 13.82 -38.14 13.40
N TYR A 231 13.31 -37.07 12.78
CA TYR A 231 14.09 -36.13 11.99
C TYR A 231 14.35 -34.84 12.77
N CYS A 232 15.61 -34.37 12.79
CA CYS A 232 15.97 -33.09 13.38
C CYS A 232 16.42 -32.11 12.29
N GLU A 233 15.79 -30.92 12.26
CA GLU A 233 16.14 -29.85 11.33
C GLU A 233 17.59 -29.35 11.51
N TYR A 234 18.01 -29.23 12.77
CA TYR A 234 19.30 -28.64 13.12
C TYR A 234 20.46 -29.62 12.89
N CYS A 235 20.28 -30.91 13.21
CA CYS A 235 21.24 -31.95 12.86
C CYS A 235 21.25 -32.26 11.35
N GLY A 236 20.14 -32.02 10.65
CA GLY A 236 19.99 -32.34 9.23
C GLY A 236 19.95 -33.84 8.93
N HIS A 237 19.59 -34.68 9.90
CA HIS A 237 19.58 -36.14 9.75
C HIS A 237 18.30 -36.77 10.32
N GLN A 238 17.88 -37.87 9.70
CA GLN A 238 16.83 -38.76 10.15
C GLN A 238 17.45 -39.95 10.87
N TYR A 239 17.08 -40.14 12.13
CA TYR A 239 17.59 -41.23 12.97
C TYR A 239 16.78 -42.51 12.73
N LYS A 240 17.39 -43.67 13.02
CA LYS A 240 16.77 -44.98 12.74
C LYS A 240 15.67 -45.32 13.75
N ASP A 241 15.97 -45.10 15.03
CA ASP A 241 15.13 -45.49 16.15
C ASP A 241 15.01 -44.36 17.18
N GLY A 242 13.98 -44.41 18.02
CA GLY A 242 13.77 -43.41 19.07
C GLY A 242 14.91 -43.37 20.11
N THR A 243 15.60 -44.48 20.36
CA THR A 243 16.76 -44.52 21.26
C THR A 243 17.98 -43.81 20.66
N ASP A 244 18.23 -44.03 19.37
CA ASP A 244 19.27 -43.36 18.59
C ASP A 244 19.01 -41.84 18.51
N PHE A 245 17.74 -41.48 18.32
CA PHE A 245 17.30 -40.08 18.31
C PHE A 245 17.56 -39.37 19.65
N MET A 246 17.21 -40.00 20.78
CA MET A 246 17.38 -39.40 22.11
C MET A 246 18.85 -39.27 22.52
N ASN A 247 19.70 -40.21 22.10
CA ASN A 247 21.12 -40.18 22.42
C ASN A 247 21.93 -39.28 21.46
N GLY A 248 21.47 -39.15 20.21
CA GLY A 248 22.20 -38.46 19.16
C GLY A 248 21.78 -37.01 18.89
N CYS A 249 20.62 -36.57 19.40
CA CYS A 249 20.14 -35.19 19.19
C CYS A 249 20.28 -34.34 20.48
N PRO A 250 21.06 -33.24 20.46
CA PRO A 250 21.29 -32.37 21.61
C PRO A 250 20.05 -31.75 22.25
N GLY A 251 18.99 -31.50 21.46
CA GLY A 251 17.74 -30.92 21.97
C GLY A 251 16.73 -30.60 20.88
N PRO A 252 15.59 -29.95 21.20
CA PRO A 252 14.59 -29.52 20.24
C PRO A 252 14.81 -28.09 19.70
N SER A 253 15.63 -27.28 20.36
CA SER A 253 15.83 -25.86 20.02
C SER A 253 17.11 -25.66 19.19
N LYS A 254 17.19 -24.51 18.53
CA LYS A 254 18.39 -24.11 17.79
C LYS A 254 19.59 -23.96 18.72
N ASP A 255 19.38 -23.38 19.90
CA ASP A 255 20.45 -23.09 20.87
C ASP A 255 21.07 -24.35 21.49
N ASP A 256 20.41 -25.50 21.37
CA ASP A 256 20.92 -26.78 21.87
C ASP A 256 21.99 -27.39 20.94
N HIS A 257 22.12 -26.91 19.69
CA HIS A 257 22.97 -27.47 18.63
C HIS A 257 24.05 -26.48 18.18
#